data_AF-A0AAV9DD97-F1
#
_entry.id   AF-A0AAV9DD97-F1
#
_cell.length_a   1.000
_cell.length_b   1.000
_cell.length_c   1.000
_cell.angle_alpha   90.00
_cell.angle_beta   90.00
_cell.angle_gamma   90.00
#
_symmetry.space_group_name_H-M   'P 1'
#
loop_
_entity.id
_entity.type
_entity.pdbx_description
1 polymer ?
#
loop_
_entity_poly.entity_id
_entity_poly.type
_entity_poly.pdbx_seq_one_letter_code
_entity_poly.pdbx_strand_id
1 'polypeptide(L)'
;MASPSRTRVASPNVNVGVGYHQPSISTPSILSFGTDCRTRRMGKSQIEELHLSKIYYNGHLQWRFANARAEKAMVDQMRTAEKTLYSTWLSILQLRDSVTKQKIRMHILTHNLKLSSILKGQMTYLEEWANMDRDHSNSLSGAADALKASTLRLPVVDGATADIQKLEDAVASAMDVMRAIASSTLFLLSKVEKLNTLVTQLAGMTAQERALLDQCGDLLSTIAAMQVTHCSLRTNLLQLKHKPRLTYL
;
A
#
# COMPACT_ATOMS: atom_id res chain seq x y z
N MET A 1 31.44 12.44 54.12
CA MET A 1 30.13 13.09 54.38
C MET A 1 29.07 12.11 53.91
N ALA A 2 28.57 11.21 54.76
CA ALA A 2 27.52 11.37 55.78
C ALA A 2 26.25 10.63 55.31
N SER A 3 25.96 9.51 55.96
CA SER A 3 24.71 8.74 55.86
C SER A 3 23.53 9.51 56.49
N PRO A 4 22.27 9.19 56.13
CA PRO A 4 21.12 9.40 57.01
C PRO A 4 20.65 8.03 57.54
N SER A 5 20.98 7.65 58.78
CA SER A 5 20.40 8.06 60.07
C SER A 5 18.94 7.66 60.26
N ARG A 6 18.80 6.69 61.16
CA ARG A 6 17.61 5.94 61.59
C ARG A 6 16.98 6.65 62.79
N THR A 7 15.79 7.21 62.66
CA THR A 7 15.08 7.84 63.78
C THR A 7 14.08 6.85 64.36
N ARG A 8 14.41 6.27 65.53
CA ARG A 8 13.54 5.41 66.33
C ARG A 8 12.89 6.29 67.41
N VAL A 9 11.62 6.62 67.27
CA VAL A 9 10.83 7.20 68.35
C VAL A 9 10.33 6.05 69.23
N ALA A 10 10.62 6.15 70.52
CA ALA A 10 10.13 5.25 71.57
C ALA A 10 9.28 6.09 72.54
N SER A 11 8.10 5.58 72.91
CA SER A 11 7.32 5.88 74.13
C SER A 11 5.94 5.18 74.07
N PRO A 12 5.25 4.96 75.19
CA PRO A 12 5.46 3.82 76.08
C PRO A 12 4.23 2.89 76.11
N ASN A 13 4.48 1.66 76.55
CA ASN A 13 3.47 0.64 76.79
C ASN A 13 2.65 1.01 78.04
N VAL A 14 1.33 1.17 77.92
CA VAL A 14 0.39 1.17 79.05
C VAL A 14 -0.64 0.07 78.77
N ASN A 15 -0.49 -1.04 79.50
CA ASN A 15 -1.47 -2.13 79.56
C ASN A 15 -2.54 -1.76 80.58
N VAL A 16 -3.81 -1.68 80.16
CA VAL A 16 -4.97 -2.11 80.97
C VAL A 16 -6.10 -2.52 80.03
N GLY A 17 -6.62 -3.74 80.17
CA GLY A 17 -8.06 -3.97 80.05
C GLY A 17 -8.57 -4.93 78.98
N VAL A 18 -8.91 -6.14 79.44
CA VAL A 18 -10.08 -6.96 79.09
C VAL A 18 -10.06 -7.69 77.73
N GLY A 19 -10.02 -9.01 77.84
CA GLY A 19 -9.83 -9.93 76.72
C GLY A 19 -11.09 -10.30 75.95
N TYR A 20 -10.85 -10.88 74.79
CA TYR A 20 -11.62 -11.97 74.20
C TYR A 20 -10.64 -12.86 73.43
N HIS A 21 -10.73 -14.16 73.64
CA HIS A 21 -9.89 -15.17 73.02
C HIS A 21 -10.19 -15.28 71.52
N GLN A 22 -9.20 -14.95 70.69
CA GLN A 22 -9.13 -15.41 69.30
C GLN A 22 -7.85 -16.24 69.16
N PRO A 23 -7.91 -17.49 68.69
CA PRO A 23 -6.71 -18.28 68.46
C PRO A 23 -6.00 -17.69 67.25
N SER A 24 -5.04 -16.79 67.51
CA SER A 24 -4.06 -16.42 66.49
C SER A 24 -3.34 -17.70 66.09
N ILE A 25 -3.42 -18.07 64.81
CA ILE A 25 -2.51 -19.04 64.20
C ILE A 25 -1.13 -18.39 64.31
N SER A 26 -0.44 -18.66 65.41
CA SER A 26 0.87 -18.12 65.71
C SER A 26 1.86 -18.74 64.73
N THR A 27 2.12 -18.02 63.63
CA THR A 27 3.28 -18.30 62.81
C THR A 27 4.53 -18.21 63.70
N PRO A 28 5.33 -19.27 63.85
CA PRO A 28 6.46 -19.27 64.76
C PRO A 28 7.46 -18.22 64.28
N SER A 29 7.60 -17.16 65.08
CA SER A 29 8.52 -16.06 64.82
C SER A 29 9.95 -16.55 65.05
N ILE A 30 10.85 -16.23 64.10
CA ILE A 30 12.29 -16.55 64.19
C ILE A 30 12.91 -16.01 65.50
N LEU A 31 12.31 -14.98 66.10
CA LEU A 31 12.75 -14.36 67.36
C LEU A 31 12.31 -15.11 68.63
N SER A 32 11.26 -15.95 68.59
CA SER A 32 10.78 -16.67 69.79
C SER A 32 11.51 -17.99 70.04
N PHE A 33 12.29 -18.48 69.07
CA PHE A 33 13.00 -19.76 69.14
C PHE A 33 14.02 -19.82 70.30
N GLY A 34 14.70 -18.71 70.57
CA GLY A 34 15.66 -18.63 71.68
C GLY A 34 14.99 -18.54 73.06
N THR A 35 13.76 -18.01 73.12
CA THR A 35 13.02 -17.80 74.39
C THR A 35 12.14 -19.01 74.74
N ASP A 36 11.51 -19.66 73.76
CA ASP A 36 10.60 -20.80 74.01
C ASP A 36 11.36 -22.08 74.43
N CYS A 37 12.53 -22.34 73.84
CA CYS A 37 13.37 -23.49 74.21
C CYS A 37 13.99 -23.37 75.62
N ARG A 38 14.07 -22.15 76.16
CA ARG A 38 14.57 -21.88 77.53
C ARG A 38 13.46 -21.95 78.59
N THR A 39 12.23 -21.55 78.25
CA THR A 39 11.13 -21.45 79.22
C THR A 39 10.35 -22.77 79.38
N ARG A 40 10.25 -23.60 78.32
CA ARG A 40 9.60 -24.91 78.36
C ARG A 40 10.68 -25.99 78.25
N ARG A 41 10.75 -26.91 79.22
CA ARG A 41 11.70 -28.05 79.22
C ARG A 41 11.36 -29.02 78.06
N MET A 42 11.72 -28.65 76.84
CA MET A 42 11.48 -29.42 75.61
C MET A 42 12.44 -30.62 75.55
N GLY A 43 11.93 -31.80 75.20
CA GLY A 43 12.77 -32.98 74.93
C GLY A 43 13.61 -32.80 73.66
N LYS A 44 14.76 -33.48 73.57
CA LYS A 44 15.69 -33.39 72.42
C LYS A 44 15.00 -33.63 71.07
N SER A 45 14.05 -34.58 71.02
CA SER A 45 13.24 -34.87 69.82
C SER A 45 12.37 -33.70 69.37
N GLN A 46 11.79 -32.95 70.31
CA GLN A 46 10.93 -31.80 69.98
C GLN A 46 11.73 -30.60 69.48
N ILE A 47 12.99 -30.47 69.92
CA ILE A 47 13.92 -29.46 69.40
C ILE A 47 14.29 -29.79 67.95
N GLU A 48 14.60 -31.06 67.66
CA GLU A 48 14.92 -31.53 66.30
C GLU A 48 13.75 -31.34 65.32
N GLU A 49 12.51 -31.65 65.73
CA GLU A 49 11.31 -31.43 64.92
C GLU A 49 11.10 -29.94 64.57
N LEU A 50 11.35 -29.03 65.51
CA LEU A 50 11.26 -27.58 65.26
C LEU A 50 12.35 -27.09 64.29
N HIS A 51 13.58 -27.60 64.42
CA HIS A 51 14.66 -27.31 63.48
C HIS A 51 14.33 -27.78 62.06
N LEU A 52 13.79 -29.00 61.94
CA LEU A 52 13.39 -29.56 60.67
C LEU A 52 12.25 -28.76 60.02
N SER A 53 11.24 -28.36 60.81
CA SER A 53 10.16 -27.48 60.38
C SER A 53 10.69 -26.15 59.82
N LYS A 54 11.71 -25.56 60.46
CA LYS A 54 12.36 -24.33 59.99
C LYS A 54 13.09 -24.52 58.66
N ILE A 55 13.78 -25.65 58.48
CA ILE A 55 14.48 -25.96 57.22
C ILE A 55 13.45 -26.10 56.08
N TYR A 56 12.38 -26.86 56.29
CA TYR A 56 11.32 -27.00 55.29
C TYR A 56 10.63 -25.67 54.97
N TYR A 57 10.32 -24.87 55.99
CA TYR A 57 9.72 -23.54 55.80
C TYR A 57 10.64 -22.59 55.04
N ASN A 58 11.94 -22.57 55.35
CA ASN A 58 12.90 -21.73 54.64
C ASN A 58 13.08 -22.19 53.19
N GLY A 59 13.18 -23.50 52.94
CA GLY A 59 13.23 -24.06 51.59
C GLY A 59 11.98 -23.72 50.78
N HIS A 60 10.79 -23.79 51.39
CA HIS A 60 9.54 -23.39 50.73
C HIS A 60 9.53 -21.89 50.37
N LEU A 61 9.98 -21.01 51.27
CA LEU A 61 10.09 -19.58 50.98
C LEU A 61 11.10 -19.29 49.86
N GLN A 62 12.24 -19.97 49.84
CA GLN A 62 13.23 -19.84 48.77
C GLN A 62 12.64 -20.28 47.42
N TRP A 63 11.92 -21.40 47.37
CA TRP A 63 11.22 -21.86 46.17
C TRP A 63 10.19 -20.82 45.69
N ARG A 64 9.37 -20.27 46.59
CA ARG A 64 8.39 -19.22 46.25
C ARG A 64 9.07 -17.96 45.71
N PHE A 65 10.17 -17.54 46.32
CA PHE A 65 10.92 -16.37 45.87
C PHE A 65 11.56 -16.59 44.49
N ALA A 66 12.18 -17.76 44.27
CA ALA A 66 12.75 -18.13 42.98
C ALA A 66 11.68 -18.16 41.88
N ASN A 67 10.50 -18.74 42.17
CA ASN A 67 9.37 -18.76 41.24
C ASN A 67 8.82 -17.37 40.95
N ALA A 68 8.61 -16.53 41.97
CA ALA A 68 8.14 -15.15 41.76
C ALA A 68 9.13 -14.33 40.91
N ARG A 69 10.44 -14.56 41.09
CA ARG A 69 11.49 -13.92 40.28
C ARG A 69 11.46 -14.41 38.83
N ALA A 70 11.29 -15.72 38.62
CA ALA A 70 11.17 -16.30 37.28
C ALA A 70 9.91 -15.78 36.56
N GLU A 71 8.77 -15.72 37.26
CA GLU A 71 7.51 -15.19 36.74
C GLU A 71 7.66 -13.72 36.34
N LYS A 72 8.27 -12.89 37.20
CA LYS A 72 8.55 -11.48 36.87
C LYS A 72 9.45 -11.36 35.63
N ALA A 73 10.54 -12.13 35.57
CA ALA A 73 11.45 -12.12 34.42
C ALA A 73 10.74 -12.55 33.13
N MET A 74 9.87 -13.56 33.20
CA MET A 74 9.06 -14.00 32.07
C MET A 74 8.09 -12.91 31.59
N VAL A 75 7.40 -12.23 32.50
CA VAL A 75 6.50 -11.10 32.16
C VAL A 75 7.27 -9.94 31.52
N ASP A 76 8.45 -9.61 32.03
CA ASP A 76 9.28 -8.54 31.47
C ASP A 76 9.83 -8.92 30.08
N GLN A 77 10.25 -10.17 29.89
CA GLN A 77 10.65 -10.71 28.59
C GLN A 77 9.49 -10.70 27.60
N MET A 78 8.30 -11.15 28.03
CA MET A 78 7.09 -11.17 27.20
C MET A 78 6.71 -9.76 26.75
N ARG A 79 6.69 -8.79 27.67
CA ARG A 79 6.43 -7.37 27.34
C ARG A 79 7.45 -6.82 26.34
N THR A 80 8.71 -7.21 26.47
CA THR A 80 9.77 -6.80 25.55
C THR A 80 9.56 -7.43 24.16
N ALA A 81 9.23 -8.71 24.10
CA ALA A 81 8.92 -9.42 22.86
C ALA A 81 7.68 -8.85 22.15
N GLU A 82 6.62 -8.50 22.89
CA GLU A 82 5.43 -7.86 22.32
C GLU A 82 5.76 -6.50 21.69
N LYS A 83 6.56 -5.68 22.37
CA LYS A 83 7.01 -4.38 21.84
C LYS A 83 7.83 -4.54 20.57
N THR A 84 8.77 -5.48 20.55
CA THR A 84 9.60 -5.72 19.36
C THR A 84 8.76 -6.26 18.21
N LEU A 85 7.86 -7.22 18.44
CA LEU A 85 6.92 -7.72 17.44
C LEU A 85 6.03 -6.60 16.88
N TYR A 86 5.46 -5.75 17.73
CA TYR A 86 4.64 -4.64 17.28
C TYR A 86 5.44 -3.63 16.43
N SER A 87 6.64 -3.25 16.89
CA SER A 87 7.50 -2.31 16.16
C SER A 87 7.97 -2.86 14.81
N THR A 88 8.35 -4.14 14.75
CA THR A 88 8.78 -4.80 13.52
C THR A 88 7.60 -4.95 12.55
N TRP A 89 6.41 -5.32 13.05
CA TRP A 89 5.19 -5.35 12.27
C TRP A 89 4.87 -3.99 11.64
N LEU A 90 4.95 -2.92 12.41
CA LEU A 90 4.72 -1.55 11.92
C LEU A 90 5.72 -1.17 10.82
N SER A 91 7.01 -1.45 11.02
CA SER A 91 8.06 -1.20 10.03
C SER A 91 7.83 -1.99 8.73
N ILE A 92 7.41 -3.26 8.84
CA ILE A 92 7.07 -4.09 7.66
C ILE A 92 5.89 -3.48 6.90
N LEU A 93 4.84 -3.02 7.59
CA LEU A 93 3.69 -2.37 6.95
C LEU A 93 4.09 -1.09 6.22
N GLN A 94 4.90 -0.23 6.86
CA GLN A 94 5.40 1.00 6.25
C GLN A 94 6.25 0.71 5.01
N LEU A 95 7.12 -0.29 5.07
CA LEU A 95 7.93 -0.71 3.92
C LEU A 95 7.05 -1.22 2.78
N ARG A 96 6.02 -2.05 3.07
CA ARG A 96 5.07 -2.54 2.06
C ARG A 96 4.31 -1.40 1.38
N ASP A 97 3.86 -0.40 2.13
CA ASP A 97 3.18 0.77 1.58
C ASP A 97 4.13 1.58 0.68
N SER A 98 5.36 1.85 1.14
CA SER A 98 6.39 2.55 0.36
C SER A 98 6.73 1.82 -0.95
N VAL A 99 6.96 0.50 -0.89
CA VAL A 99 7.23 -0.34 -2.07
C VAL A 99 6.05 -0.32 -3.05
N THR A 100 4.81 -0.43 -2.54
CA THR A 100 3.61 -0.38 -3.38
C THR A 100 3.49 0.95 -4.11
N LYS A 101 3.67 2.07 -3.39
CA LYS A 101 3.69 3.43 -3.97
C LYS A 101 4.79 3.58 -5.03
N GLN A 102 6.00 3.10 -4.74
CA GLN A 102 7.13 3.18 -5.68
C GLN A 102 6.87 2.33 -6.94
N LYS A 103 6.29 1.13 -6.79
CA LYS A 103 5.91 0.26 -7.90
C LYS A 103 4.86 0.92 -8.80
N ILE A 104 3.80 1.50 -8.22
CA ILE A 104 2.78 2.24 -8.98
C ILE A 104 3.43 3.40 -9.75
N ARG A 105 4.26 4.20 -9.08
CA ARG A 105 4.97 5.33 -9.71
C ARG A 105 5.87 4.88 -10.87
N MET A 106 6.59 3.78 -10.69
CA MET A 106 7.43 3.20 -11.74
C MET A 106 6.61 2.74 -12.95
N HIS A 107 5.48 2.06 -12.73
CA HIS A 107 4.60 1.65 -13.83
C HIS A 107 4.06 2.85 -14.61
N ILE A 108 3.58 3.89 -13.92
CA ILE A 108 3.09 5.12 -14.56
C ILE A 108 4.19 5.80 -15.38
N LEU A 109 5.39 5.98 -14.80
CA LEU A 109 6.52 6.59 -15.51
C LEU A 109 6.93 5.77 -16.75
N THR A 110 6.98 4.44 -16.62
CA THR A 110 7.30 3.55 -17.74
C THR A 110 6.27 3.68 -18.86
N HIS A 111 4.97 3.68 -18.53
CA HIS A 111 3.91 3.87 -19.52
C HIS A 111 3.98 5.26 -20.17
N ASN A 112 4.22 6.31 -19.38
CA ASN A 112 4.36 7.68 -19.91
C ASN A 112 5.55 7.81 -20.87
N LEU A 113 6.69 7.20 -20.55
CA LEU A 113 7.85 7.18 -21.44
C LEU A 113 7.58 6.41 -22.73
N LYS A 114 6.91 5.25 -22.65
CA LYS A 114 6.50 4.49 -23.83
C LYS A 114 5.54 5.31 -24.70
N LEU A 115 4.51 5.90 -24.11
CA LEU A 115 3.55 6.74 -24.81
C LEU A 115 4.24 7.95 -25.46
N SER A 116 5.12 8.64 -24.73
CA SER A 116 5.90 9.76 -25.25
C SER A 116 6.79 9.35 -26.42
N SER A 117 7.46 8.19 -26.35
CA SER A 117 8.27 7.68 -27.47
C SER A 117 7.43 7.38 -28.72
N ILE A 118 6.25 6.80 -28.55
CA ILE A 118 5.33 6.51 -29.66
C ILE A 118 4.81 7.81 -30.26
N LEU A 119 4.29 8.72 -29.43
CA LEU A 119 3.75 10.00 -29.89
C LEU A 119 4.81 10.85 -30.58
N LYS A 120 6.05 10.87 -30.06
CA LYS A 120 7.15 11.58 -30.70
C LYS A 120 7.44 11.02 -32.10
N GLY A 121 7.47 9.69 -32.25
CA GLY A 121 7.64 9.05 -33.55
C GLY A 121 6.49 9.31 -34.51
N GLN A 122 5.24 9.34 -34.03
CA GLN A 122 4.09 9.68 -34.86
C GLN A 122 4.08 11.17 -35.25
N MET A 123 4.49 12.06 -34.35
CA MET A 123 4.57 13.50 -34.60
C MET A 123 5.53 13.84 -35.75
N THR A 124 6.69 13.19 -35.81
CA THR A 124 7.63 13.41 -36.92
C THR A 124 7.03 13.04 -38.27
N TYR A 125 6.27 11.94 -38.34
CA TYR A 125 5.57 11.57 -39.58
C TYR A 125 4.46 12.55 -39.94
N LEU A 126 3.75 13.11 -38.96
CA LEU A 126 2.71 14.12 -39.20
C LEU A 126 3.31 15.45 -39.70
N GLU A 127 4.46 15.86 -39.18
CA GLU A 127 5.19 17.04 -39.64
C GLU A 127 5.71 16.86 -41.08
N GLU A 128 6.27 15.69 -41.39
CA GLU A 128 6.67 15.33 -42.76
C GLU A 128 5.46 15.31 -43.70
N TRP A 129 4.34 14.71 -43.27
CA TRP A 129 3.10 14.67 -44.04
C TRP A 129 2.55 16.06 -44.31
N ALA A 130 2.55 16.97 -43.32
CA ALA A 130 2.06 18.34 -43.50
C ALA A 130 2.89 19.12 -44.54
N ASN A 131 4.21 18.91 -44.58
CA ASN A 131 5.06 19.49 -45.62
C ASN A 131 4.76 18.88 -46.99
N MET A 132 4.65 17.55 -47.04
CA MET A 132 4.36 16.81 -48.27
C MET A 132 3.00 17.21 -48.85
N ASP A 133 1.96 17.33 -48.05
CA ASP A 133 0.62 17.74 -48.47
C ASP A 133 0.62 19.15 -49.07
N ARG A 134 1.31 20.10 -48.43
CA ARG A 134 1.51 21.45 -48.98
C ARG A 134 2.19 21.41 -50.34
N ASP A 135 3.27 20.64 -50.48
CA ASP A 135 4.04 20.56 -51.72
C ASP A 135 3.23 19.88 -52.84
N HIS A 136 2.46 18.83 -52.52
CA HIS A 136 1.55 18.18 -53.46
C HIS A 136 0.42 19.12 -53.89
N SER A 137 -0.22 19.82 -52.94
CA SER A 137 -1.29 20.77 -53.23
C SER A 137 -0.80 21.92 -54.11
N ASN A 138 0.37 22.48 -53.80
CA ASN A 138 1.00 23.53 -54.61
C ASN A 138 1.34 23.03 -56.02
N SER A 139 1.90 21.83 -56.14
CA SER A 139 2.25 21.22 -57.43
C SER A 139 1.01 20.93 -58.27
N LEU A 140 -0.05 20.42 -57.65
CA LEU A 140 -1.32 20.13 -58.32
C LEU A 140 -2.00 21.41 -58.79
N SER A 141 -2.06 22.45 -57.95
CA SER A 141 -2.57 23.77 -58.32
C SER A 141 -1.77 24.36 -59.48
N GLY A 142 -0.43 24.33 -59.40
CA GLY A 142 0.45 24.82 -60.46
C GLY A 142 0.28 24.05 -61.77
N ALA A 143 0.11 22.73 -61.72
CA ALA A 143 -0.17 21.91 -62.88
C ALA A 143 -1.54 22.25 -63.49
N ALA A 144 -2.56 22.46 -62.67
CA ALA A 144 -3.90 22.86 -63.13
C ALA A 144 -3.89 24.25 -63.78
N ASP A 145 -3.19 25.22 -63.19
CA ASP A 145 -3.05 26.58 -63.74
C ASP A 145 -2.25 26.59 -65.04
N ALA A 146 -1.16 25.81 -65.11
CA ALA A 146 -0.36 25.65 -66.32
C ALA A 146 -1.17 25.00 -67.45
N LEU A 147 -1.94 23.96 -67.12
CA LEU A 147 -2.85 23.30 -68.07
C LEU A 147 -3.90 24.28 -68.57
N LYS A 148 -4.57 25.01 -67.67
CA LYS A 148 -5.57 26.03 -68.01
C LYS A 148 -4.99 27.12 -68.89
N ALA A 149 -3.82 27.67 -68.54
CA ALA A 149 -3.14 28.69 -69.34
C ALA A 149 -2.75 28.16 -70.73
N SER A 150 -2.34 26.90 -70.82
CA SER A 150 -2.02 26.25 -72.09
C SER A 150 -3.27 26.06 -72.96
N THR A 151 -4.38 25.58 -72.38
CA THR A 151 -5.66 25.41 -73.07
C THR A 151 -6.23 26.75 -73.55
N LEU A 152 -6.12 27.83 -72.77
CA LEU A 152 -6.59 29.17 -73.17
C LEU A 152 -5.76 29.79 -74.30
N ARG A 153 -4.49 29.40 -74.42
CA ARG A 153 -3.56 29.89 -75.46
C ARG A 153 -3.65 29.12 -76.78
N LEU A 154 -4.36 28.00 -76.80
CA LEU A 154 -4.61 27.27 -78.05
C LEU A 154 -5.50 28.14 -78.96
N PRO A 155 -5.05 28.47 -80.18
CA PRO A 155 -5.84 29.29 -81.08
C PRO A 155 -7.04 28.47 -81.60
N VAL A 156 -8.25 28.87 -81.22
CA VAL A 156 -9.52 28.26 -81.67
C VAL A 156 -10.19 29.10 -82.77
N VAL A 157 -9.48 30.09 -83.31
CA VAL A 157 -10.02 31.04 -84.31
C VAL A 157 -9.77 30.52 -85.72
N ASP A 158 -10.71 30.78 -86.62
CA ASP A 158 -10.71 30.28 -87.99
C ASP A 158 -9.43 30.69 -88.74
N GLY A 159 -8.66 29.70 -89.20
CA GLY A 159 -7.39 29.89 -89.93
C GLY A 159 -6.09 29.69 -89.15
N ALA A 160 -6.12 29.35 -87.85
CA ALA A 160 -4.91 29.06 -87.09
C ALA A 160 -4.27 27.72 -87.47
N THR A 161 -3.03 27.73 -87.96
CA THR A 161 -2.26 26.52 -88.29
C THR A 161 -1.49 26.02 -87.07
N ALA A 162 -1.96 24.94 -86.46
CA ALA A 162 -1.28 24.24 -85.37
C ALA A 162 -0.82 22.84 -85.81
N ASP A 163 0.32 22.39 -85.30
CA ASP A 163 0.82 21.03 -85.49
C ASP A 163 -0.05 20.05 -84.70
N ILE A 164 -0.97 19.38 -85.39
CA ILE A 164 -1.97 18.49 -84.80
C ILE A 164 -1.29 17.35 -84.03
N GLN A 165 -0.17 16.81 -84.54
CA GLN A 165 0.52 15.70 -83.90
C GLN A 165 1.11 16.12 -82.56
N LYS A 166 1.78 17.28 -82.52
CA LYS A 166 2.33 17.82 -81.25
C LYS A 166 1.26 18.13 -80.23
N LEU A 167 0.07 18.55 -80.68
CA LEU A 167 -1.07 18.78 -79.79
C LEU A 167 -1.58 17.47 -79.18
N GLU A 168 -1.77 16.44 -80.02
CA GLU A 168 -2.19 15.12 -79.56
C GLU A 168 -1.21 14.53 -78.55
N ASP A 169 0.10 14.59 -78.85
CA ASP A 169 1.15 14.11 -77.95
C ASP A 169 1.15 14.87 -76.60
N ALA A 170 0.94 16.19 -76.62
CA ALA A 170 0.87 17.01 -75.41
C ALA A 170 -0.37 16.70 -74.56
N VAL A 171 -1.53 16.48 -75.19
CA VAL A 171 -2.77 16.07 -74.51
C VAL A 171 -2.63 14.67 -73.92
N ALA A 172 -2.06 13.73 -74.67
CA ALA A 172 -1.78 12.38 -74.19
C ALA A 172 -0.87 12.40 -72.96
N SER A 173 0.23 13.17 -73.01
CA SER A 173 1.15 13.34 -71.88
C SER A 173 0.47 13.96 -70.64
N ALA A 174 -0.34 15.01 -70.82
CA ALA A 174 -1.09 15.62 -69.72
C ALA A 174 -2.11 14.63 -69.09
N MET A 175 -2.78 13.84 -69.92
CA MET A 175 -3.71 12.80 -69.47
C MET A 175 -3.00 11.68 -68.70
N ASP A 176 -1.79 11.29 -69.11
CA ASP A 176 -0.99 10.30 -68.39
C ASP A 176 -0.57 10.80 -67.00
N VAL A 177 -0.16 12.07 -66.87
CA VAL A 177 0.13 12.70 -65.57
C VAL A 177 -1.12 12.72 -64.69
N MET A 178 -2.28 13.14 -65.21
CA MET A 178 -3.53 13.13 -64.46
C MET A 178 -3.94 11.72 -64.00
N ARG A 179 -3.75 10.72 -64.86
CA ARG A 179 -4.06 9.31 -64.53
C ARG A 179 -3.14 8.76 -63.45
N ALA A 180 -1.85 9.12 -63.48
CA ALA A 180 -0.90 8.77 -62.43
C ALA A 180 -1.29 9.39 -61.08
N ILE A 181 -1.69 10.67 -61.08
CA ILE A 181 -2.20 11.35 -59.88
C ILE A 181 -3.44 10.63 -59.34
N ALA A 182 -4.44 10.37 -60.18
CA ALA A 182 -5.66 9.68 -59.77
C ALA A 182 -5.38 8.29 -59.17
N SER A 183 -4.45 7.55 -59.76
CA SER A 183 -4.04 6.22 -59.28
C SER A 183 -3.36 6.29 -57.90
N SER A 184 -2.48 7.27 -57.69
CA SER A 184 -1.82 7.51 -56.40
C SER A 184 -2.83 7.90 -55.31
N THR A 185 -3.78 8.78 -55.62
CA THR A 185 -4.85 9.18 -54.69
C THR A 185 -5.71 7.99 -54.25
N LEU A 186 -6.12 7.13 -55.19
CA LEU A 186 -6.88 5.92 -54.88
C LEU A 186 -6.09 4.94 -54.01
N PHE A 187 -4.80 4.77 -54.29
CA PHE A 187 -3.92 3.93 -53.46
C PHE A 187 -3.84 4.45 -52.01
N LEU A 188 -3.65 5.76 -51.83
CA LEU A 188 -3.63 6.37 -50.49
C LEU A 188 -4.97 6.24 -49.77
N LEU A 189 -6.09 6.43 -50.47
CA LEU A 189 -7.44 6.25 -49.91
C LEU A 189 -7.61 4.84 -49.33
N SER A 190 -7.17 3.81 -50.05
CA SER A 190 -7.24 2.42 -49.57
C SER A 190 -6.42 2.16 -48.29
N LYS A 191 -5.31 2.91 -48.10
CA LYS A 191 -4.51 2.84 -46.87
C LYS A 191 -5.21 3.55 -45.71
N VAL A 192 -5.81 4.72 -45.96
CA VAL A 192 -6.55 5.48 -44.95
C VAL A 192 -7.74 4.67 -44.43
N GLU A 193 -8.45 3.97 -45.31
CA GLU A 193 -9.57 3.11 -44.93
C GLU A 193 -9.13 1.99 -43.95
N LYS A 194 -7.98 1.33 -44.22
CA LYS A 194 -7.40 0.33 -43.31
C LYS A 194 -6.97 0.93 -41.96
N LEU A 195 -6.45 2.15 -41.93
CA LEU A 195 -6.13 2.82 -40.68
C LEU A 195 -7.39 3.16 -39.89
N ASN A 196 -8.47 3.57 -40.56
CA ASN A 196 -9.74 3.87 -39.91
C ASN A 196 -10.35 2.63 -39.21
N THR A 197 -10.21 1.44 -39.79
CA THR A 197 -10.67 0.21 -39.12
C THR A 197 -9.85 -0.10 -37.86
N LEU A 198 -8.52 0.13 -37.88
CA LEU A 198 -7.69 -0.03 -36.68
C LEU A 198 -8.02 1.00 -35.60
N VAL A 199 -8.28 2.26 -35.98
CA VAL A 199 -8.67 3.32 -35.05
C VAL A 199 -10.01 3.01 -34.38
N THR A 200 -10.99 2.53 -35.15
CA THR A 200 -12.30 2.12 -34.59
C THR A 200 -12.18 0.92 -33.66
N GLN A 201 -11.34 -0.08 -33.98
CA GLN A 201 -11.03 -1.19 -33.07
C GLN A 201 -10.37 -0.71 -31.77
N LEU A 202 -9.39 0.19 -31.88
CA LEU A 202 -8.72 0.78 -30.72
C LEU A 202 -9.68 1.57 -29.83
N ALA A 203 -10.60 2.33 -30.43
CA ALA A 203 -11.64 3.06 -29.70
C ALA A 203 -12.57 2.10 -28.94
N GLY A 204 -12.95 0.97 -29.55
CA GLY A 204 -13.73 -0.09 -28.91
C GLY A 204 -13.00 -0.71 -27.71
N MET A 205 -11.72 -1.08 -27.87
CA MET A 205 -10.89 -1.59 -26.76
C MET A 205 -10.77 -0.58 -25.62
N THR A 206 -10.58 0.69 -25.94
CA THR A 206 -10.48 1.77 -24.95
C THR A 206 -11.80 1.93 -24.17
N ALA A 207 -12.95 1.81 -24.84
CA ALA A 207 -14.25 1.86 -24.18
C ALA A 207 -14.46 0.66 -23.23
N GLN A 208 -14.06 -0.55 -23.66
CA GLN A 208 -14.12 -1.75 -22.82
C GLN A 208 -13.22 -1.63 -21.59
N GLU A 209 -12.00 -1.11 -21.75
CA GLU A 209 -11.07 -0.90 -20.63
C GLU A 209 -11.66 0.06 -19.59
N ARG A 210 -12.27 1.18 -20.04
CA ARG A 210 -12.96 2.12 -19.12
C ARG A 210 -14.09 1.44 -18.35
N ALA A 211 -14.93 0.65 -19.03
CA ALA A 211 -16.03 -0.05 -18.36
C ALA A 211 -15.54 -1.04 -17.29
N LEU A 212 -14.42 -1.74 -17.53
CA LEU A 212 -13.81 -2.63 -16.53
C LEU A 212 -13.20 -1.86 -15.36
N LEU A 213 -12.62 -0.67 -15.60
CA LEU A 213 -12.11 0.20 -14.54
C LEU A 213 -13.25 0.72 -13.66
N ASP A 214 -14.39 1.10 -14.26
CA ASP A 214 -15.58 1.53 -13.52
C ASP A 214 -16.10 0.39 -12.63
N GLN A 215 -16.18 -0.84 -13.14
CA GLN A 215 -16.53 -2.03 -12.34
C GLN A 215 -15.55 -2.27 -11.18
N CYS A 216 -14.24 -2.07 -11.41
CA CYS A 216 -13.26 -2.14 -10.34
C CYS A 216 -13.52 -1.07 -9.26
N GLY A 217 -13.93 0.14 -9.65
CA GLY A 217 -14.31 1.22 -8.76
C GLY A 217 -15.53 0.87 -7.88
N ASP A 218 -16.56 0.27 -8.48
CA ASP A 218 -17.74 -0.21 -7.76
C ASP A 218 -17.39 -1.31 -6.76
N LEU A 219 -16.55 -2.27 -7.17
CA LEU A 219 -16.06 -3.33 -6.28
C LEU A 219 -15.24 -2.77 -5.11
N LEU A 220 -14.36 -1.80 -5.35
CA LEU A 220 -13.62 -1.14 -4.27
C LEU A 220 -14.55 -0.40 -3.30
N SER A 221 -15.60 0.23 -3.81
CA SER A 221 -16.61 0.93 -3.00
C SER A 221 -17.39 -0.04 -2.11
N THR A 222 -17.80 -1.19 -2.65
CA THR A 222 -18.47 -2.25 -1.87
C THR A 222 -17.54 -2.84 -0.80
N ILE A 223 -16.27 -3.10 -1.13
CA ILE A 223 -15.27 -3.56 -0.16
C ILE A 223 -15.09 -2.53 0.97
N ALA A 224 -15.00 -1.25 0.65
CA ALA A 224 -14.89 -0.19 1.66
C ALA A 224 -16.09 -0.17 2.61
N ALA A 225 -17.32 -0.31 2.08
CA ALA A 225 -18.53 -0.42 2.89
C ALA A 225 -18.51 -1.67 3.80
N MET A 226 -18.11 -2.83 3.26
CA MET A 226 -17.96 -4.06 4.05
C MET A 226 -16.89 -3.94 5.14
N GLN A 227 -15.81 -3.20 4.89
CA GLN A 227 -14.76 -2.98 5.88
C GLN A 227 -15.29 -2.17 7.08
N VAL A 228 -16.13 -1.16 6.83
CA VAL A 228 -16.78 -0.37 7.88
C VAL A 228 -17.69 -1.25 8.75
N THR A 229 -18.51 -2.11 8.13
CA THR A 229 -19.39 -3.02 8.88
C THR A 229 -18.60 -4.05 9.67
N HIS A 230 -17.56 -4.64 9.08
CA HIS A 230 -16.66 -5.57 9.78
C HIS A 230 -15.97 -4.92 10.99
N CYS A 231 -15.44 -3.70 10.83
CA CYS A 231 -14.85 -2.94 11.94
C CYS A 231 -15.87 -2.66 13.06
N SER A 232 -17.11 -2.31 12.70
CA SER A 232 -18.19 -2.08 13.65
C SER A 232 -18.55 -3.35 14.43
N LEU A 233 -18.72 -4.48 13.74
CA LEU A 233 -19.01 -5.78 14.35
C LEU A 233 -17.87 -6.24 15.27
N ARG A 234 -16.62 -6.08 14.84
CA ARG A 234 -15.44 -6.40 15.65
C ARG A 234 -15.40 -5.57 16.93
N THR A 235 -15.74 -4.28 16.84
CA THR A 235 -15.81 -3.38 17.99
C THR A 235 -16.90 -3.81 18.98
N ASN A 236 -18.11 -4.11 18.49
CA ASN A 236 -19.22 -4.61 19.32
C ASN A 236 -18.86 -5.92 20.04
N LEU A 237 -18.19 -6.85 19.34
CA LEU A 237 -17.74 -8.11 19.92
C LEU A 237 -16.70 -7.90 21.04
N LEU A 238 -15.78 -6.96 20.86
CA LEU A 238 -14.82 -6.57 21.90
C LEU A 238 -15.52 -5.98 23.13
N GLN A 239 -16.52 -5.11 22.93
CA GLN A 239 -17.33 -4.55 24.02
C GLN A 239 -18.08 -5.64 24.79
N LEU A 240 -18.65 -6.62 24.09
CA LEU A 240 -19.37 -7.74 24.72
C LEU A 240 -18.43 -8.59 25.59
N LYS A 241 -17.19 -8.82 25.14
CA LYS A 241 -16.15 -9.54 25.90
C LYS A 241 -15.65 -8.76 27.12
N HIS A 242 -15.79 -7.44 27.14
CA HIS A 242 -15.36 -6.57 28.24
C HIS A 242 -16.45 -6.26 29.26
N LYS A 243 -17.67 -6.81 29.13
CA LYS A 243 -18.70 -6.67 30.17
C LYS A 243 -18.21 -7.33 31.47
N PRO A 244 -18.12 -6.62 32.60
CA PRO A 244 -17.74 -7.25 33.87
C PRO A 244 -18.80 -8.28 34.23
N ARG A 245 -18.37 -9.50 34.57
CA ARG A 245 -19.22 -10.47 35.26
C ARG A 245 -19.70 -9.80 36.53
N LEU A 246 -20.96 -9.34 36.55
CA LEU A 246 -21.66 -9.05 37.79
C LEU A 246 -21.77 -10.39 38.53
N THR A 247 -20.82 -10.64 39.43
CA THR A 247 -20.97 -11.60 40.51
C THR A 247 -22.09 -11.08 41.40
N TYR A 248 -23.29 -11.63 41.20
CA TYR A 248 -24.36 -11.50 42.18
C TYR A 248 -23.96 -12.31 43.42
N LEU A 249 -24.04 -11.63 44.58
CA LEU A 249 -23.85 -12.14 45.94
C LEU A 249 -24.78 -13.32 46.23
#